data_AF-A0A939RBH0-F1
#
_entry.id   AF-A0A939RBH0-F1
#
_cell.length_a   1.000
_cell.length_b   1.000
_cell.length_c   1.000
_cell.angle_alpha   90.00
_cell.angle_beta   90.00
_cell.angle_gamma   90.00
#
_symmetry.space_group_name_H-M   'P 1'
#
loop_
_entity.id
_entity.type
_entity.pdbx_description
1 polymer ?
#
loop_
_entity_poly.entity_id
_entity_poly.type
_entity_poly.pdbx_seq_one_letter_code
_entity_poly.pdbx_strand_id
1 'polypeptide(L)'
;MRTRKTRTEYLEQLSEEELYRHAVNRALYILEHTDKSEADLRRKLKEAAYPEDIAERALEYVRNYHYIDDARFALNYVRMHAAALSRRELSNKLLQKGISRENIDSAFAAYEEEQAELAARSLNGDGRDTDESLLSTEEQAAVRALRKKLNGRTVLDDASKQKAVAYMYRKGFARDAICRAFEVLEVSVGTDVFTD
;
A
#
# COMPACT_ATOMS: atom_id res chain seq x y z
N MET A 1 -22.71 -23.66 -38.72
CA MET A 1 -21.76 -22.96 -37.81
C MET A 1 -22.31 -23.04 -36.39
N ARG A 2 -21.66 -23.77 -35.47
CA ARG A 2 -21.98 -23.69 -34.03
C ARG A 2 -21.23 -22.48 -33.48
N THR A 3 -21.92 -21.39 -33.19
CA THR A 3 -21.36 -20.23 -32.48
C THR A 3 -20.92 -20.68 -31.09
N ARG A 4 -19.67 -20.39 -30.71
CA ARG A 4 -19.21 -20.56 -29.32
C ARG A 4 -20.00 -19.56 -28.47
N LYS A 5 -20.75 -20.05 -27.49
CA LYS A 5 -21.41 -19.20 -26.48
C LYS A 5 -20.36 -18.36 -25.77
N THR A 6 -20.69 -17.10 -25.51
CA THR A 6 -19.90 -16.22 -24.66
C THR A 6 -19.91 -16.73 -23.22
N ARG A 7 -18.95 -16.28 -22.39
CA ARG A 7 -18.88 -16.64 -20.96
C ARG A 7 -20.20 -16.33 -20.26
N THR A 8 -20.76 -15.15 -20.51
CA THR A 8 -22.03 -14.69 -19.93
C THR A 8 -23.18 -15.60 -20.31
N GLU A 9 -23.36 -15.88 -21.61
CA GLU A 9 -24.42 -16.78 -22.11
C GLU A 9 -24.28 -18.22 -21.61
N TYR A 10 -23.07 -18.65 -21.25
CA TYR A 10 -22.84 -19.95 -20.61
C TYR A 10 -23.25 -19.92 -19.14
N LEU A 11 -22.84 -18.89 -18.39
CA LEU A 11 -23.17 -18.74 -16.97
C LEU A 11 -24.68 -18.60 -16.75
N GLU A 12 -25.40 -17.89 -17.61
CA GLU A 12 -26.86 -17.71 -17.52
C GLU A 12 -27.68 -19.02 -17.62
N GLN A 13 -27.08 -20.10 -18.11
CA GLN A 13 -27.73 -21.41 -18.24
C GLN A 13 -27.47 -22.34 -17.05
N LEU A 14 -26.57 -21.94 -16.16
CA LEU A 14 -26.22 -22.71 -14.99
C LEU A 14 -27.26 -22.50 -13.89
N SER A 15 -27.49 -23.55 -13.10
CA SER A 15 -28.21 -23.39 -11.84
C SER A 15 -27.42 -22.49 -10.88
N GLU A 16 -28.13 -21.95 -9.88
CA GLU A 16 -27.52 -21.12 -8.83
C GLU A 16 -26.37 -21.86 -8.11
N GLU A 17 -26.55 -23.16 -7.85
CA GLU A 17 -25.54 -24.00 -7.18
C GLU A 17 -24.30 -24.25 -8.06
N GLU A 18 -24.48 -24.37 -9.38
CA GLU A 18 -23.36 -24.43 -10.32
C GLU A 18 -22.63 -23.09 -10.41
N LEU A 19 -23.36 -21.98 -10.49
CA LEU A 19 -22.79 -20.63 -10.46
C LEU A 19 -21.94 -20.41 -9.22
N TYR A 20 -22.47 -20.76 -8.04
CA TYR A 20 -21.77 -20.68 -6.77
C TYR A 20 -20.48 -21.51 -6.77
N ARG A 21 -20.54 -22.79 -7.14
CA ARG A 21 -19.32 -23.64 -7.21
C ARG A 21 -18.29 -23.07 -8.19
N HIS A 22 -18.73 -22.55 -9.33
CA HIS A 22 -17.85 -21.92 -10.31
C HIS A 22 -17.22 -20.62 -9.77
N ALA A 23 -17.97 -19.80 -9.04
CA ALA A 23 -17.48 -18.57 -8.42
C ALA A 23 -16.46 -18.85 -7.32
N VAL A 24 -16.72 -19.84 -6.46
CA VAL A 24 -15.77 -20.30 -5.43
C VAL A 24 -14.48 -20.80 -6.07
N ASN A 25 -14.57 -21.69 -7.07
CA ASN A 25 -13.38 -22.18 -7.77
C ASN A 25 -12.59 -21.05 -8.43
N ARG A 26 -13.28 -20.06 -9.00
CA ARG A 26 -12.63 -18.88 -9.58
C ARG A 26 -11.94 -18.05 -8.50
N ALA A 27 -12.57 -17.86 -7.34
CA ALA A 27 -12.00 -17.12 -6.23
C ALA A 27 -10.72 -17.80 -5.69
N LEU A 28 -10.80 -19.11 -5.44
CA LEU A 28 -9.66 -19.91 -4.99
C LEU A 28 -8.51 -19.87 -5.99
N TYR A 29 -8.80 -20.00 -7.29
CA TYR A 29 -7.80 -19.88 -8.34
C TYR A 29 -7.08 -18.52 -8.32
N ILE A 30 -7.80 -17.42 -8.09
CA ILE A 30 -7.19 -16.08 -7.99
C ILE A 30 -6.26 -16.01 -6.76
N LEU A 31 -6.74 -16.49 -5.62
CA LEU A 31 -6.02 -16.42 -4.34
C LEU A 31 -4.78 -17.32 -4.30
N GLU A 32 -4.81 -18.45 -5.01
CA GLU A 32 -3.64 -19.33 -5.18
C GLU A 32 -2.47 -18.61 -5.86
N HIS A 33 -2.74 -17.71 -6.81
CA HIS A 33 -1.70 -17.07 -7.61
C HIS A 33 -1.23 -15.74 -7.03
N THR A 34 -2.11 -15.01 -6.34
CA THR A 34 -1.76 -13.67 -5.84
C THR A 34 -2.72 -13.21 -4.75
N ASP A 35 -2.17 -12.71 -3.64
CA ASP A 35 -2.95 -12.12 -2.54
C ASP A 35 -3.87 -10.98 -3.04
N LYS A 36 -5.08 -10.91 -2.49
CA LYS A 36 -6.12 -9.94 -2.86
C LYS A 36 -6.80 -9.41 -1.61
N SER A 37 -7.25 -8.15 -1.68
CA SER A 37 -8.27 -7.67 -0.76
C SER A 37 -9.65 -8.19 -1.15
N GLU A 38 -10.59 -8.18 -0.21
CA GLU A 38 -11.96 -8.60 -0.48
C GLU A 38 -12.59 -7.79 -1.60
N ALA A 39 -12.37 -6.47 -1.63
CA ALA A 39 -12.88 -5.61 -2.69
C ALA A 39 -12.26 -5.91 -4.06
N ASP A 40 -10.96 -6.24 -4.12
CA ASP A 40 -10.31 -6.67 -5.35
C ASP A 40 -10.88 -8.01 -5.84
N LEU A 41 -11.10 -8.97 -4.94
CA LEU A 41 -11.66 -10.28 -5.28
C LEU A 41 -13.13 -10.16 -5.74
N ARG A 42 -13.94 -9.36 -5.04
CA ARG A 42 -15.30 -9.00 -5.43
C ARG A 42 -15.36 -8.44 -6.84
N ARG A 43 -14.54 -7.42 -7.13
CA ARG A 43 -14.45 -6.82 -8.46
C ARG A 43 -14.06 -7.85 -9.51
N LYS A 44 -13.10 -8.73 -9.22
CA LYS A 44 -12.66 -9.79 -10.15
C LYS A 44 -13.75 -10.83 -10.45
N LEU A 45 -14.60 -11.15 -9.48
CA LEU A 45 -15.75 -12.03 -9.70
C LEU A 45 -16.82 -11.34 -10.57
N LYS A 46 -17.11 -10.06 -10.33
CA LYS A 46 -18.01 -9.28 -11.20
C LYS A 46 -17.48 -9.14 -12.63
N GLU A 47 -16.19 -8.85 -12.80
CA GLU A 47 -15.52 -8.82 -14.12
C GLU A 47 -15.62 -10.17 -14.85
N ALA A 48 -15.74 -11.28 -14.10
CA ALA A 48 -15.95 -12.63 -14.64
C ALA A 48 -17.42 -12.97 -14.92
N ALA A 49 -18.31 -11.97 -14.84
CA ALA A 49 -19.76 -12.04 -15.07
C ALA A 49 -20.55 -12.90 -14.07
N TYR A 50 -20.04 -13.08 -12.84
CA TYR A 50 -20.85 -13.67 -11.77
C TYR A 50 -21.85 -12.64 -11.23
N PRO A 51 -23.10 -13.03 -10.95
CA PRO A 51 -24.06 -12.21 -10.23
C PRO A 51 -23.55 -11.74 -8.87
N GLU A 52 -24.04 -10.60 -8.39
CA GLU A 52 -23.60 -9.97 -7.13
C GLU A 52 -23.76 -10.90 -5.93
N ASP A 53 -24.95 -11.47 -5.78
CA ASP A 53 -25.33 -12.40 -4.72
C ASP A 53 -24.44 -13.65 -4.72
N ILE A 54 -24.11 -14.18 -5.90
CA ILE A 54 -23.20 -15.32 -6.04
C ILE A 54 -21.76 -14.93 -5.69
N ALA A 55 -21.31 -13.74 -6.10
CA ALA A 55 -19.99 -13.23 -5.75
C ALA A 55 -19.84 -13.03 -4.24
N GLU A 56 -20.85 -12.44 -3.57
CA GLU A 56 -20.83 -12.29 -2.11
C GLU A 56 -20.86 -13.63 -1.38
N ARG A 57 -21.67 -14.61 -1.83
CA ARG A 57 -21.66 -15.96 -1.27
C ARG A 57 -20.29 -16.64 -1.41
N ALA A 58 -19.63 -16.48 -2.56
CA ALA A 58 -18.28 -17.01 -2.77
C ALA A 58 -17.23 -16.29 -1.89
N LEU A 59 -17.38 -14.97 -1.68
CA LEU A 59 -16.53 -14.19 -0.77
C LEU A 59 -16.69 -14.63 0.67
N GLU A 60 -17.92 -14.86 1.12
CA GLU A 60 -18.20 -15.38 2.46
C GLU A 60 -17.55 -16.74 2.67
N TYR A 61 -17.62 -17.64 1.68
CA TYR A 61 -16.90 -18.91 1.73
C TYR A 61 -15.41 -18.70 1.92
N VAL A 62 -14.74 -17.91 1.07
CA VAL A 62 -13.28 -17.76 1.18
C VAL A 62 -12.85 -17.03 2.45
N ARG A 63 -13.70 -16.16 3.00
CA ARG A 63 -13.49 -15.48 4.28
C ARG A 63 -13.61 -16.46 5.45
N ASN A 64 -14.65 -17.29 5.49
CA ASN A 64 -14.90 -18.24 6.57
C ASN A 64 -13.80 -19.32 6.70
N TYR A 65 -13.14 -19.64 5.59
CA TYR A 65 -11.98 -20.54 5.57
C TYR A 65 -10.64 -19.79 5.67
N HIS A 66 -10.65 -18.48 5.94
CA HIS A 66 -9.45 -17.64 6.09
C HIS A 66 -8.50 -17.65 4.89
N TYR A 67 -9.01 -17.92 3.68
CA TYR A 67 -8.21 -17.78 2.45
C TYR A 67 -7.92 -16.32 2.12
N ILE A 68 -8.81 -15.41 2.52
CA ILE A 68 -8.68 -13.96 2.38
C ILE A 68 -8.69 -13.29 3.75
N ASP A 69 -7.85 -12.28 3.92
CA ASP A 69 -7.70 -11.53 5.16
C ASP A 69 -7.19 -10.11 4.82
N ASP A 70 -8.09 -9.13 4.93
CA ASP A 70 -7.79 -7.73 4.61
C ASP A 70 -6.80 -7.10 5.61
N ALA A 71 -6.78 -7.55 6.87
CA ALA A 71 -5.84 -7.06 7.87
C ALA A 71 -4.43 -7.56 7.55
N ARG A 72 -4.29 -8.85 7.24
CA ARG A 72 -3.04 -9.46 6.76
C ARG A 72 -2.57 -8.78 5.47
N PHE A 73 -3.47 -8.57 4.52
CA PHE A 73 -3.17 -7.90 3.26
C PHE A 73 -2.64 -6.48 3.51
N ALA A 74 -3.29 -5.70 4.37
CA ALA A 74 -2.89 -4.34 4.69
C ALA A 74 -1.48 -4.28 5.30
N LEU A 75 -1.19 -5.12 6.29
CA LEU A 75 0.12 -5.18 6.94
C LEU A 75 1.23 -5.53 5.94
N ASN A 76 1.02 -6.56 5.10
CA ASN A 76 1.99 -6.93 4.07
C ASN A 76 2.20 -5.79 3.06
N TYR A 77 1.13 -5.11 2.66
CA TYR A 77 1.22 -3.97 1.75
C TYR A 77 2.03 -2.81 2.35
N VAL A 78 1.82 -2.50 3.64
CA VAL A 78 2.61 -1.50 4.36
C VAL A 78 4.07 -1.93 4.42
N ARG A 79 4.39 -3.16 4.85
CA ARG A 79 5.77 -3.69 4.90
C ARG A 79 6.50 -3.55 3.56
N MET A 80 5.84 -3.86 2.45
CA MET A 80 6.43 -3.80 1.12
C MET A 80 6.71 -2.38 0.61
N HIS A 81 6.00 -1.37 1.13
CA HIS A 81 5.96 -0.05 0.49
C HIS A 81 6.27 1.13 1.42
N ALA A 82 6.23 0.96 2.73
CA ALA A 82 6.55 2.00 3.74
C ALA A 82 7.97 2.56 3.56
N ALA A 83 8.88 1.74 3.04
CA ALA A 83 10.23 2.13 2.65
C ALA A 83 10.33 3.24 1.58
N ALA A 84 9.26 3.52 0.82
CA ALA A 84 9.31 4.39 -0.36
C ALA A 84 8.13 5.37 -0.49
N LEU A 85 7.03 5.13 0.22
CA LEU A 85 5.80 5.90 0.12
C LEU A 85 5.44 6.48 1.49
N SER A 86 4.86 7.69 1.49
CA SER A 86 4.32 8.28 2.72
C SER A 86 3.16 7.45 3.27
N ARG A 87 2.94 7.54 4.58
CA ARG A 87 1.74 7.00 5.24
C ARG A 87 0.46 7.44 4.56
N ARG A 88 0.37 8.70 4.11
CA ARG A 88 -0.80 9.24 3.40
C ARG A 88 -0.99 8.59 2.03
N GLU A 89 0.08 8.46 1.24
CA GLU A 89 0.00 7.82 -0.09
C GLU A 89 -0.38 6.34 0.04
N LEU A 90 0.17 5.63 1.04
CA LEU A 90 -0.18 4.25 1.34
C LEU A 90 -1.63 4.07 1.79
N SER A 91 -2.08 4.91 2.72
CA SER A 91 -3.47 4.89 3.21
C SER A 91 -4.44 5.08 2.06
N ASN A 92 -4.17 6.03 1.15
CA ASN A 92 -5.00 6.25 -0.02
C ASN A 92 -5.02 5.03 -0.97
N LYS A 93 -3.86 4.39 -1.18
CA LYS A 93 -3.79 3.16 -2.01
C LYS A 93 -4.55 2.00 -1.39
N LEU A 94 -4.48 1.83 -0.07
CA LEU A 94 -5.22 0.80 0.66
C LEU A 94 -6.73 1.06 0.66
N LEU A 95 -7.15 2.32 0.82
CA LEU A 95 -8.56 2.72 0.69
C LEU A 95 -9.09 2.45 -0.72
N GLN A 96 -8.31 2.74 -1.77
CA GLN A 96 -8.68 2.40 -3.15
C GLN A 96 -8.79 0.89 -3.38
N LYS A 97 -8.11 0.09 -2.55
CA LYS A 97 -8.21 -1.37 -2.52
C LYS A 97 -9.34 -1.88 -1.62
N GLY A 98 -10.16 -0.99 -1.07
CA GLY A 98 -11.30 -1.32 -0.23
C GLY A 98 -10.95 -1.75 1.19
N ILE A 99 -9.71 -1.54 1.65
CA ILE A 99 -9.31 -1.84 3.03
C ILE A 99 -9.91 -0.77 3.95
N SER A 100 -10.47 -1.21 5.08
CA SER A 100 -11.04 -0.31 6.10
C SER A 100 -9.96 0.57 6.74
N ARG A 101 -10.36 1.76 7.23
CA ARG A 101 -9.44 2.63 7.99
C ARG A 101 -8.87 1.94 9.22
N GLU A 102 -9.70 1.14 9.92
CA GLU A 102 -9.28 0.37 11.08
C GLU A 102 -8.15 -0.63 10.75
N ASN A 103 -8.27 -1.38 9.65
CA ASN A 103 -7.23 -2.31 9.21
C ASN A 103 -5.97 -1.57 8.76
N ILE A 104 -6.11 -0.39 8.14
CA ILE A 104 -4.98 0.46 7.75
C ILE A 104 -4.24 0.97 8.99
N ASP A 105 -4.95 1.51 9.97
CA ASP A 105 -4.35 2.04 11.19
C ASP A 105 -3.68 0.93 12.01
N SER A 106 -4.33 -0.24 12.11
CA SER A 106 -3.76 -1.43 12.75
C SER A 106 -2.50 -1.93 12.03
N ALA A 107 -2.50 -1.91 10.70
CA ALA A 107 -1.33 -2.29 9.90
C ALA A 107 -0.15 -1.34 10.11
N PHE A 108 -0.38 -0.02 10.22
CA PHE A 108 0.69 0.93 10.54
C PHE A 108 1.22 0.74 11.96
N ALA A 109 0.35 0.58 12.95
CA ALA A 109 0.76 0.37 14.33
C ALA A 109 1.62 -0.90 14.48
N ALA A 110 1.18 -2.02 13.92
CA ALA A 110 1.94 -3.27 13.93
C ALA A 110 3.29 -3.14 13.21
N TYR A 111 3.31 -2.44 12.08
CA TYR A 111 4.56 -2.21 11.35
C TYR A 111 5.53 -1.30 12.12
N GLU A 112 5.06 -0.24 12.75
CA GLU A 112 5.86 0.66 13.59
C GLU A 112 6.44 -0.08 14.81
N GLU A 113 5.65 -0.95 15.44
CA GLU A 113 6.11 -1.84 16.52
C GLU A 113 7.22 -2.79 16.04
N GLU A 114 7.04 -3.43 14.88
CA GLU A 114 8.08 -4.27 14.26
C GLU A 114 9.38 -3.49 14.00
N GLN A 115 9.28 -2.25 13.50
CA GLN A 115 10.47 -1.42 13.26
C GLN A 115 11.16 -1.01 14.55
N ALA A 116 10.39 -0.67 15.60
CA ALA A 116 10.92 -0.30 16.90
C ALA A 116 11.68 -1.47 17.56
N GLU A 117 11.13 -2.70 17.48
CA GLU A 117 11.81 -3.90 17.95
C GLU A 117 13.12 -4.17 17.21
N LEU A 118 13.12 -4.04 15.88
CA LEU A 118 14.32 -4.24 15.06
C LEU A 118 15.40 -3.20 15.40
N ALA A 119 15.02 -1.94 15.58
CA ALA A 119 15.93 -0.89 16.01
C ALA A 119 16.53 -1.20 17.39
N ALA A 120 15.71 -1.58 18.36
CA ALA A 120 16.15 -1.94 19.71
C ALA A 120 17.13 -3.13 19.72
N ARG A 121 16.95 -4.11 18.83
CA ARG A 121 17.90 -5.23 18.67
C ARG A 121 19.24 -4.79 18.08
N SER A 122 19.21 -3.87 17.11
CA SER A 122 20.40 -3.39 16.41
C SER A 122 21.32 -2.53 17.29
N LEU A 123 20.77 -1.80 18.27
CA LEU A 123 21.54 -0.96 19.20
C LEU A 123 22.49 -1.76 20.12
N ASN A 124 22.40 -3.09 20.14
CA ASN A 124 23.33 -3.95 20.88
C ASN A 124 24.61 -4.31 20.11
N GLY A 125 24.81 -3.77 18.89
CA GLY A 125 26.02 -3.99 18.07
C GLY A 125 26.81 -2.70 17.81
N ASP A 126 28.15 -2.79 17.82
CA ASP A 126 29.19 -1.78 17.50
C ASP A 126 28.73 -0.35 17.10
N GLY A 127 28.10 0.36 18.03
CA GLY A 127 28.09 1.82 18.30
C GLY A 127 28.33 2.84 17.19
N ARG A 128 27.95 2.60 15.93
CA ARG A 128 27.96 3.60 14.86
C ARG A 128 26.53 4.01 14.56
N ASP A 129 25.96 4.80 15.44
CA ASP A 129 24.69 5.48 15.18
C ASP A 129 24.94 6.51 14.07
N THR A 130 24.44 6.22 12.87
CA THR A 130 24.30 7.23 11.82
C THR A 130 23.04 8.06 12.12
N ASP A 131 23.04 9.35 11.78
CA ASP A 131 21.88 10.24 11.96
C ASP A 131 20.61 9.70 11.26
N GLU A 132 20.79 8.85 10.24
CA GLU A 132 19.73 8.14 9.50
C GLU A 132 19.10 6.98 10.30
N SER A 133 19.80 6.41 11.30
CA SER A 133 19.34 5.31 12.16
C SER A 133 18.25 5.75 13.15
N LEU A 134 18.24 7.04 13.51
CA LEU A 134 17.27 7.63 14.45
C LEU A 134 15.98 8.12 13.77
N LEU A 135 15.92 8.03 12.44
CA LEU A 135 14.76 8.47 11.68
C LEU A 135 13.60 7.50 11.86
N SER A 136 12.41 8.05 12.08
CA SER A 136 11.15 7.32 11.92
C SER A 136 11.01 6.77 10.50
N THR A 137 10.17 5.76 10.32
CA THR A 137 9.91 5.19 8.97
C THR A 137 9.48 6.26 7.97
N GLU A 138 8.61 7.19 8.37
CA GLU A 138 8.12 8.26 7.49
C GLU A 138 9.26 9.19 7.06
N GLU A 139 10.18 9.52 7.96
CA GLU A 139 11.37 10.32 7.65
C GLU A 139 12.34 9.58 6.73
N GLN A 140 12.57 8.28 6.95
CA GLN A 140 13.40 7.46 6.06
C GLN A 140 12.81 7.40 4.63
N ALA A 141 11.49 7.24 4.52
CA ALA A 141 10.79 7.26 3.25
C ALA A 141 10.91 8.63 2.57
N ALA A 142 10.81 9.72 3.35
CA ALA A 142 10.99 11.08 2.86
C ALA A 142 12.42 11.32 2.33
N VAL A 143 13.45 10.89 3.08
CA VAL A 143 14.86 10.96 2.65
C VAL A 143 15.06 10.24 1.32
N ARG A 144 14.55 9.01 1.19
CA ARG A 144 14.69 8.22 -0.05
C ARG A 144 13.97 8.88 -1.23
N ALA A 145 12.75 9.37 -1.03
CA ALA A 145 11.97 10.05 -2.05
C ALA A 145 12.65 11.35 -2.51
N LEU A 146 13.18 12.14 -1.56
CA LEU A 146 13.89 13.39 -1.83
C LEU A 146 15.23 13.12 -2.53
N ARG A 147 16.03 12.18 -2.04
CA ARG A 147 17.31 11.78 -2.67
C ARG A 147 17.10 11.42 -4.14
N LYS A 148 16.06 10.64 -4.44
CA LYS A 148 15.66 10.30 -5.82
C LYS A 148 15.24 11.53 -6.63
N LYS A 149 14.49 12.47 -6.03
CA LYS A 149 14.05 13.72 -6.69
C LYS A 149 15.21 14.66 -7.01
N LEU A 150 16.18 14.75 -6.11
CA LEU A 150 17.34 15.62 -6.26
C LEU A 150 18.35 15.05 -7.25
N ASN A 151 18.40 13.73 -7.42
CA ASN A 151 19.30 13.04 -8.34
C ASN A 151 20.77 13.42 -8.07
N GLY A 152 21.16 13.43 -6.79
CA GLY A 152 22.51 13.75 -6.32
C GLY A 152 22.84 15.25 -6.18
N ARG A 153 21.91 16.16 -6.49
CA ARG A 153 22.12 17.60 -6.29
C ARG A 153 21.95 18.00 -4.82
N THR A 154 22.96 18.68 -4.27
CA THR A 154 22.93 19.23 -2.89
C THR A 154 22.82 20.76 -2.87
N VAL A 155 23.29 21.43 -3.93
CA VAL A 155 23.14 22.88 -4.11
C VAL A 155 21.99 23.16 -5.07
N LEU A 156 20.99 23.92 -4.62
CA LEU A 156 19.77 24.22 -5.36
C LEU A 156 19.48 25.72 -5.31
N ASP A 157 18.95 26.26 -6.42
CA ASP A 157 18.32 27.58 -6.41
C ASP A 157 16.94 27.51 -5.70
N ASP A 158 16.40 28.67 -5.34
CA ASP A 158 15.15 28.72 -4.56
C ASP A 158 13.96 28.14 -5.33
N ALA A 159 13.92 28.32 -6.65
CA ALA A 159 12.91 27.71 -7.51
C ALA A 159 12.98 26.17 -7.48
N SER A 160 14.17 25.58 -7.45
CA SER A 160 14.36 24.13 -7.37
C SER A 160 14.05 23.58 -5.98
N LYS A 161 14.36 24.34 -4.91
CA LYS A 161 13.94 24.01 -3.53
C LYS A 161 12.41 23.95 -3.44
N GLN A 162 11.72 25.00 -3.88
CA GLN A 162 10.25 25.04 -3.91
C GLN A 162 9.66 23.87 -4.72
N LYS A 163 10.23 23.55 -5.89
CA LYS A 163 9.80 22.40 -6.70
C LYS A 163 10.01 21.05 -5.99
N ALA A 164 11.09 20.91 -5.22
CA ALA A 164 11.37 19.71 -4.44
C ALA A 164 10.39 19.58 -3.25
N VAL A 165 10.18 20.66 -2.49
CA VAL A 165 9.19 20.72 -1.40
C VAL A 165 7.78 20.40 -1.91
N ALA A 166 7.33 21.07 -2.98
CA ALA A 166 6.02 20.82 -3.58
C ALA A 166 5.88 19.38 -4.10
N TYR A 167 6.96 18.76 -4.59
CA TYR A 167 6.96 17.35 -4.95
C TYR A 167 6.73 16.46 -3.73
N MET A 168 7.38 16.75 -2.60
CA MET A 168 7.21 15.98 -1.36
C MET A 168 5.79 16.12 -0.79
N TYR A 169 5.21 17.32 -0.81
CA TYR A 169 3.81 17.51 -0.40
C TYR A 169 2.81 16.78 -1.30
N ARG A 170 3.02 16.77 -2.63
CA ARG A 170 2.20 15.96 -3.54
C ARG A 170 2.33 14.46 -3.25
N LYS A 171 3.50 14.02 -2.79
CA LYS A 171 3.75 12.66 -2.29
C LYS A 171 3.18 12.40 -0.90
N GLY A 172 2.69 13.42 -0.22
CA GLY A 172 1.95 13.29 1.04
C GLY A 172 2.77 13.19 2.29
N PHE A 173 4.06 13.53 2.22
CA PHE A 173 4.90 13.66 3.40
C PHE A 173 4.48 14.89 4.23
N ALA A 174 4.49 14.75 5.55
CA ALA A 174 4.28 15.84 6.49
C ALA A 174 5.48 16.81 6.49
N ARG A 175 5.25 18.07 6.86
CA ARG A 175 6.29 19.11 6.88
C ARG A 175 7.53 18.67 7.64
N ASP A 176 7.36 18.10 8.83
CA ASP A 176 8.47 17.69 9.70
C ASP A 176 9.36 16.63 9.03
N ALA A 177 8.75 15.62 8.39
CA ALA A 177 9.48 14.61 7.62
C ALA A 177 10.21 15.20 6.40
N ILE A 178 9.64 16.23 5.76
CA ILE A 178 10.29 16.94 4.66
C ILE A 178 11.50 17.73 5.17
N CYS A 179 11.34 18.51 6.25
CA CYS A 179 12.41 19.26 6.89
C CYS A 179 13.56 18.32 7.26
N ARG A 180 13.25 17.23 7.97
CA ARG A 180 14.25 16.24 8.38
C ARG A 180 14.96 15.60 7.18
N ALA A 181 14.24 15.33 6.10
CA ALA A 181 14.84 14.80 4.87
C ALA A 181 15.85 15.77 4.21
N PHE A 182 15.58 17.08 4.24
CA PHE A 182 16.53 18.08 3.73
C PHE A 182 17.76 18.21 4.63
N GLU A 183 17.57 18.16 5.95
CA GLU A 183 18.66 18.18 6.93
C GLU A 183 19.61 16.98 6.73
N VAL A 184 19.06 15.77 6.66
CA VAL A 184 19.83 14.52 6.48
C VAL A 184 20.59 14.50 5.15
N LEU A 185 20.05 15.15 4.10
CA LEU A 185 20.71 15.25 2.80
C LEU A 185 21.64 16.47 2.68
N GLU A 186 21.85 17.21 3.77
CA GLU A 186 22.70 18.41 3.85
C GLU A 186 22.36 19.46 2.78
N VAL A 187 21.07 19.58 2.44
CA VAL A 187 20.57 20.53 1.45
C VAL A 187 19.96 21.71 2.17
N SER A 188 20.61 22.87 2.07
CA SER A 188 20.13 24.10 2.71
C SER A 188 18.79 24.54 2.11
N VAL A 189 17.77 24.62 2.97
CA VAL A 189 16.44 25.10 2.61
C VAL A 189 16.02 26.16 3.62
N GLY A 190 15.67 27.36 3.11
CA GLY A 190 15.15 28.43 3.96
C GLY A 190 13.76 28.10 4.49
N THR A 191 13.36 28.68 5.62
CA THR A 191 12.02 28.47 6.19
C THR A 191 10.90 29.02 5.32
N ASP A 192 11.23 29.94 4.40
CA ASP A 192 10.36 30.61 3.46
C ASP A 192 9.72 29.66 2.42
N VAL A 193 10.40 28.58 2.03
CA VAL A 193 9.85 27.65 1.02
C VAL A 193 8.80 26.67 1.56
N PHE A 194 8.56 26.69 2.88
CA PHE A 194 7.55 25.88 3.55
C PHE A 194 6.29 26.69 3.91
N THR A 195 6.11 27.88 3.34
CA THR A 195 4.90 28.70 3.50
C THR A 195 3.77 28.19 2.58
N ASP A 196 2.54 28.15 3.13
CA ASP A 196 1.32 27.66 2.47
C ASP A 196 0.91 28.48 1.23
#